data_AF-A0AAU6NFM2-F1
#
_entry.id   AF-A0AAU6NFM2-F1
#
_cell.length_a   1.000
_cell.length_b   1.000
_cell.length_c   1.000
_cell.angle_alpha   90.00
_cell.angle_beta   90.00
_cell.angle_gamma   90.00
#
_symmetry.space_group_name_H-M   'P 1'
#
loop_
_entity.id
_entity.type
_entity.pdbx_description
1 polymer ?
#
loop_
_entity_poly.entity_id
_entity_poly.type
_entity_poly.pdbx_seq_one_letter_code
_entity_poly.pdbx_strand_id
1 'polypeptide(L)'
;MNIDEFLAPISPDNPCGENLEYDADFQAMGQASQGKAEQQFGDTIIPAEPADWNTVEKLATSLLGRTKDLRVMLALTHAWTRRRGLAGYADGLLLVQEALSRYWEQLYPLLEEYGETDPFYRINALAGLSDKSDLTVAVRNASLLRSNGDEISLRDAQALLDGSKTECPDYPGGRPRLIDELARGDQPGTEAVIVINERLLAIRELLTGYLGESGVPEMEQLLKTVGLVASACQVTDISKLLPNRDAQAEQHAEPQPAAAQPVQPVTDWRSVQVTSRADAQLMLEKAKQYFAQYEPSHPAPLMIERVQRLSELNFMDIIRDLAPDGVNQLENIFGRRE
;
A
#
# COMPACT_ATOMS: atom_id res chain seq x y z
N MET A 1 -4.47 13.34 19.92
CA MET A 1 -5.41 12.25 20.29
C MET A 1 -4.58 10.98 20.35
N ASN A 2 -4.61 10.26 21.48
CA ASN A 2 -3.69 9.15 21.72
C ASN A 2 -4.42 7.82 21.47
N ILE A 3 -3.98 7.04 20.47
CA ILE A 3 -4.55 5.72 20.16
C ILE A 3 -4.44 4.77 21.36
N ASP A 4 -3.39 4.92 22.18
CA ASP A 4 -3.20 4.11 23.39
C ASP A 4 -4.34 4.28 24.40
N GLU A 5 -4.93 5.48 24.49
CA GLU A 5 -6.08 5.73 25.38
C GLU A 5 -7.33 4.96 24.92
N PHE A 6 -7.54 4.84 23.60
CA PHE A 6 -8.64 4.03 23.06
C PHE A 6 -8.38 2.53 23.14
N LEU A 7 -7.14 2.11 23.29
CA LEU A 7 -6.80 0.70 23.45
C LEU A 7 -6.67 0.28 24.92
N ALA A 8 -6.59 1.23 25.85
CA ALA A 8 -6.63 0.94 27.27
C ALA A 8 -7.95 0.26 27.65
N PRO A 9 -7.92 -0.75 28.55
CA PRO A 9 -9.13 -1.43 29.01
C PRO A 9 -10.06 -0.42 29.68
N ILE A 10 -11.37 -0.52 29.42
CA ILE A 10 -12.38 0.36 30.05
C ILE A 10 -12.40 0.15 31.56
N SER A 11 -12.32 -1.10 32.01
CA SER A 11 -12.16 -1.49 33.41
C SER A 11 -11.43 -2.83 33.51
N PRO A 12 -10.86 -3.19 34.68
CA PRO A 12 -10.17 -4.47 34.85
C PRO A 12 -11.06 -5.70 34.63
N ASP A 13 -12.31 -5.65 35.08
CA ASP A 13 -13.25 -6.78 35.02
C ASP A 13 -14.03 -6.80 33.69
N ASN A 14 -14.13 -5.66 33.02
CA ASN A 14 -14.78 -5.52 31.72
C ASN A 14 -13.93 -4.61 30.80
N PRO A 15 -12.88 -5.15 30.16
CA PRO A 15 -11.94 -4.35 29.37
C PRO A 15 -12.56 -3.78 28.09
N CYS A 16 -13.61 -4.41 27.54
CA CYS A 16 -14.34 -3.90 26.37
C CYS A 16 -15.51 -2.97 26.72
N GLY A 17 -15.87 -2.84 28.00
CA GLY A 17 -16.97 -2.00 28.42
C GLY A 17 -18.34 -2.55 28.02
N GLU A 18 -19.31 -1.67 27.79
CA GLU A 18 -20.70 -2.06 27.55
C GLU A 18 -21.03 -2.14 26.06
N ASN A 19 -22.04 -2.93 25.68
CA ASN A 19 -22.63 -2.84 24.34
C ASN A 19 -23.50 -1.58 24.27
N LEU A 20 -23.11 -0.62 23.44
CA LEU A 20 -23.78 0.69 23.32
C LEU A 20 -24.63 0.85 22.06
N GLU A 21 -25.03 -0.24 21.40
CA GLU A 21 -25.81 -0.18 20.15
C GLU A 21 -27.10 0.66 20.22
N TYR A 22 -27.75 0.70 21.40
CA TYR A 22 -28.97 1.48 21.63
C TYR A 22 -28.71 2.82 22.33
N ASP A 23 -27.44 3.18 22.59
CA ASP A 23 -27.08 4.46 23.17
C ASP A 23 -27.35 5.61 22.19
N ALA A 24 -27.80 6.76 22.70
CA ALA A 24 -28.14 7.92 21.89
C ALA A 24 -26.92 8.46 21.11
N ASP A 25 -25.72 8.43 21.70
CA ASP A 25 -24.50 8.89 21.03
C ASP A 25 -24.11 7.93 19.90
N PHE A 26 -24.35 6.63 20.07
CA PHE A 26 -24.10 5.62 19.03
C PHE A 26 -25.02 5.84 17.83
N GLN A 27 -26.33 6.05 18.08
CA GLN A 27 -27.29 6.34 17.01
C GLN A 27 -26.98 7.67 16.31
N ALA A 28 -26.63 8.71 17.08
CA ALA A 28 -26.23 10.01 16.54
C ALA A 28 -24.96 9.92 15.68
N MET A 29 -23.98 9.10 16.08
CA MET A 29 -22.78 8.83 15.27
C MET A 29 -23.15 8.17 13.94
N GLY A 30 -24.01 7.15 13.98
CA GLY A 30 -24.53 6.50 12.79
C GLY A 30 -25.21 7.49 11.84
N GLN A 31 -26.12 8.31 12.38
CA GLN A 31 -26.84 9.33 11.60
C GLN A 31 -25.90 10.38 10.99
N ALA A 32 -24.93 10.88 11.76
CA ALA A 32 -23.97 11.87 11.29
C ALA A 32 -23.08 11.35 10.15
N SER A 33 -22.84 10.03 10.08
CA SER A 33 -22.01 9.41 9.04
C SER A 33 -22.71 9.18 7.70
N GLN A 34 -24.05 9.20 7.66
CA GLN A 34 -24.83 9.02 6.42
C GLN A 34 -25.09 10.34 5.67
N GLY A 35 -25.07 11.48 6.37
CA GLY A 35 -25.56 12.75 5.82
C GLY A 35 -27.08 12.70 5.58
N LYS A 36 -27.60 13.66 4.80
CA LYS A 36 -29.01 13.67 4.36
C LYS A 36 -29.06 13.69 2.85
N ALA A 37 -29.80 12.78 2.25
CA ALA A 37 -30.09 12.81 0.83
C ALA A 37 -30.93 14.06 0.48
N GLU A 38 -30.90 14.46 -0.80
CA GLU A 38 -31.81 15.48 -1.31
C GLU A 38 -33.27 15.03 -1.10
N GLN A 39 -34.11 15.94 -0.62
CA GLN A 39 -35.53 15.67 -0.38
C GLN A 39 -36.38 16.64 -1.19
N GLN A 40 -37.34 16.11 -1.94
CA GLN A 40 -38.30 16.92 -2.67
C GLN A 40 -39.68 16.86 -2.00
N PHE A 41 -40.17 18.01 -1.53
CA PHE A 41 -41.50 18.19 -0.99
C PHE A 41 -42.32 19.10 -1.91
N GLY A 42 -43.09 18.49 -2.82
CA GLY A 42 -43.79 19.22 -3.88
C GLY A 42 -42.79 19.94 -4.78
N ASP A 43 -42.82 21.27 -4.76
CA ASP A 43 -41.90 22.13 -5.53
C ASP A 43 -40.65 22.54 -4.73
N THR A 44 -40.56 22.19 -3.45
CA THR A 44 -39.40 22.54 -2.60
C THR A 44 -38.36 21.43 -2.63
N ILE A 45 -37.16 21.75 -3.13
CA ILE A 45 -35.99 20.86 -3.09
C ILE A 45 -35.13 21.26 -1.89
N ILE A 46 -34.98 20.34 -0.95
CA ILE A 46 -34.04 20.42 0.16
C ILE A 46 -32.75 19.76 -0.30
N PRO A 47 -31.63 20.51 -0.44
CA PRO A 47 -30.39 19.96 -0.95
C PRO A 47 -29.83 18.89 -0.01
N ALA A 48 -29.05 17.96 -0.56
CA ALA A 48 -28.33 16.99 0.23
C ALA A 48 -27.37 17.69 1.21
N GLU A 49 -27.33 17.21 2.45
CA GLU A 49 -26.34 17.60 3.44
C GLU A 49 -25.27 16.50 3.52
N PRO A 50 -23.97 16.82 3.33
CA PRO A 50 -22.92 15.81 3.47
C PRO A 50 -22.81 15.34 4.92
N ALA A 51 -22.21 14.17 5.11
CA ALA A 51 -21.89 13.65 6.44
C ALA A 51 -21.01 14.63 7.24
N ASP A 52 -21.31 14.79 8.53
CA ASP A 52 -20.53 15.64 9.43
C ASP A 52 -19.45 14.81 10.14
N TRP A 53 -18.30 14.69 9.48
CA TRP A 53 -17.16 13.94 9.99
C TRP A 53 -16.55 14.52 11.28
N ASN A 54 -16.76 15.81 11.58
CA ASN A 54 -16.34 16.36 12.88
C ASN A 54 -17.20 15.78 14.01
N THR A 55 -18.51 15.76 13.79
CA THR A 55 -19.47 15.19 14.75
C THR A 55 -19.26 13.69 14.90
N VAL A 56 -19.03 12.95 13.81
CA VAL A 56 -18.69 11.52 13.86
C VAL A 56 -17.43 11.28 14.70
N GLU A 57 -16.34 12.01 14.44
CA GLU A 57 -15.10 11.88 15.23
C GLU A 57 -15.35 12.14 16.71
N LYS A 58 -16.04 13.23 17.05
CA LYS A 58 -16.34 13.61 18.44
C LYS A 58 -17.16 12.52 19.17
N LEU A 59 -18.23 12.04 18.54
CA LEU A 59 -19.09 11.02 19.13
C LEU A 59 -18.37 9.68 19.26
N ALA A 60 -17.66 9.24 18.22
CA ALA A 60 -16.90 7.99 18.26
C ALA A 60 -15.80 8.03 19.34
N THR A 61 -15.11 9.17 19.49
CA THR A 61 -14.13 9.38 20.57
C THR A 61 -14.75 9.23 21.95
N SER A 62 -15.92 9.83 22.17
CA SER A 62 -16.67 9.74 23.43
C SER A 62 -17.07 8.29 23.72
N LEU A 63 -17.59 7.59 22.72
CA LEU A 63 -18.02 6.19 22.82
C LEU A 63 -16.84 5.25 23.13
N LEU A 64 -15.67 5.45 22.54
CA LEU A 64 -14.48 4.62 22.80
C LEU A 64 -13.94 4.68 24.24
N GLY A 65 -14.38 5.69 25.01
CA GLY A 65 -14.16 5.77 26.46
C GLY A 65 -15.10 4.89 27.30
N ARG A 66 -16.11 4.28 26.68
CA ARG A 66 -17.15 3.46 27.33
C ARG A 66 -17.31 2.07 26.71
N THR A 67 -16.94 1.90 25.45
CA THR A 67 -17.06 0.64 24.70
C THR A 67 -15.87 0.42 23.75
N LYS A 68 -15.50 -0.84 23.53
CA LYS A 68 -14.63 -1.27 22.43
C LYS A 68 -15.51 -1.96 21.40
N ASP A 69 -15.96 -1.21 20.40
CA ASP A 69 -16.85 -1.68 19.34
C ASP A 69 -16.26 -1.38 17.97
N LEU A 70 -16.16 -2.40 17.12
CA LEU A 70 -15.62 -2.30 15.76
C LEU A 70 -16.39 -1.29 14.90
N ARG A 71 -17.71 -1.18 15.08
CA ARG A 71 -18.55 -0.23 14.33
C ARG A 71 -18.17 1.21 14.70
N VAL A 72 -17.88 1.47 15.97
CA VAL A 72 -17.39 2.78 16.45
C VAL A 72 -15.97 3.05 15.94
N MET A 73 -15.07 2.06 16.01
CA MET A 73 -13.70 2.19 15.54
C MET A 73 -13.64 2.44 14.02
N LEU A 74 -14.49 1.77 13.23
CA LEU A 74 -14.57 1.97 11.79
C LEU A 74 -15.23 3.31 11.41
N ALA A 75 -16.22 3.77 12.17
CA ALA A 75 -16.77 5.13 12.02
C ALA A 75 -15.71 6.21 12.29
N LEU A 76 -14.92 6.04 13.36
CA LEU A 76 -13.79 6.93 13.66
C LEU A 76 -12.72 6.88 12.56
N THR A 77 -12.39 5.67 12.09
CA THR A 77 -11.45 5.47 10.98
C THR A 77 -11.92 6.23 9.75
N HIS A 78 -13.21 6.17 9.41
CA HIS A 78 -13.77 6.91 8.28
C HIS A 78 -13.72 8.43 8.48
N ALA A 79 -14.09 8.92 9.67
CA ALA A 79 -13.98 10.34 9.99
C ALA A 79 -12.53 10.83 9.85
N TRP A 80 -11.57 10.05 10.35
CA TRP A 80 -10.15 10.36 10.22
C TRP A 80 -9.65 10.32 8.78
N THR A 81 -10.05 9.34 7.98
CA THR A 81 -9.74 9.30 6.54
C THR A 81 -10.24 10.54 5.82
N ARG A 82 -11.48 10.96 6.10
CA ARG A 82 -12.11 12.13 5.44
C ARG A 82 -11.46 13.45 5.83
N ARG A 83 -10.93 13.54 7.04
CA ARG A 83 -10.38 14.78 7.61
C ARG A 83 -8.87 14.90 7.47
N ARG A 84 -8.16 13.77 7.51
CA ARG A 84 -6.70 13.69 7.60
C ARG A 84 -6.09 12.86 6.46
N GLY A 85 -6.89 12.38 5.51
CA GLY A 85 -6.44 11.60 4.37
C GLY A 85 -5.86 10.24 4.78
N LEU A 86 -4.85 9.78 4.03
CA LEU A 86 -4.23 8.47 4.22
C LEU A 86 -3.61 8.30 5.62
N ALA A 87 -3.02 9.35 6.19
CA ALA A 87 -2.49 9.29 7.56
C ALA A 87 -3.58 8.97 8.59
N GLY A 88 -4.77 9.57 8.43
CA GLY A 88 -5.92 9.27 9.28
C GLY A 88 -6.45 7.84 9.13
N TYR A 89 -6.42 7.31 7.91
CA TYR A 89 -6.76 5.91 7.66
C TYR A 89 -5.77 4.96 8.30
N ALA A 90 -4.47 5.25 8.17
CA ALA A 90 -3.42 4.47 8.82
C ALA A 90 -3.66 4.39 10.33
N ASP A 91 -3.87 5.52 11.01
CA ASP A 91 -4.18 5.58 12.44
C ASP A 91 -5.41 4.72 12.81
N GLY A 92 -6.47 4.80 12.01
CA GLY A 92 -7.68 4.00 12.21
C GLY A 92 -7.44 2.50 12.06
N LEU A 93 -6.65 2.09 11.05
CA LEU A 93 -6.24 0.69 10.90
C LEU A 93 -5.40 0.20 12.08
N LEU A 94 -4.52 1.03 12.65
CA LEU A 94 -3.78 0.66 13.85
C LEU A 94 -4.73 0.37 15.01
N LEU A 95 -5.71 1.25 15.23
CA LEU A 95 -6.71 1.07 16.28
C LEU A 95 -7.49 -0.24 16.08
N VAL A 96 -7.95 -0.52 14.85
CA VAL A 96 -8.68 -1.74 14.52
C VAL A 96 -7.80 -2.98 14.70
N GLN A 97 -6.59 -2.98 14.15
CA GLN A 97 -5.64 -4.09 14.25
C GLN A 97 -5.35 -4.44 15.71
N GLU A 98 -4.99 -3.45 16.52
CA GLU A 98 -4.65 -3.65 17.92
C GLU A 98 -5.86 -4.10 18.75
N ALA A 99 -7.06 -3.57 18.46
CA ALA A 99 -8.28 -4.02 19.13
C ALA A 99 -8.62 -5.48 18.81
N LEU A 100 -8.47 -5.87 17.54
CA LEU A 100 -8.63 -7.27 17.11
C LEU A 100 -7.64 -8.19 17.81
N SER A 101 -6.36 -7.81 17.89
CA SER A 101 -5.33 -8.63 18.54
C SER A 101 -5.51 -8.74 20.06
N ARG A 102 -5.89 -7.65 20.74
CA ARG A 102 -5.95 -7.59 22.21
C ARG A 102 -7.27 -8.13 22.78
N TYR A 103 -8.37 -7.92 22.07
CA TYR A 103 -9.71 -8.05 22.64
C TYR A 103 -10.64 -8.96 21.83
N TRP A 104 -10.11 -9.76 20.89
CA TRP A 104 -10.90 -10.57 19.95
C TRP A 104 -12.22 -11.12 20.51
N GLU A 105 -12.19 -11.88 21.61
CA GLU A 105 -13.39 -12.51 22.17
C GLU A 105 -14.43 -11.49 22.68
N GLN A 106 -13.99 -10.45 23.38
CA GLN A 106 -14.85 -9.52 24.11
C GLN A 106 -15.23 -8.27 23.29
N LEU A 107 -14.62 -8.08 22.12
CA LEU A 107 -14.83 -6.92 21.26
C LEU A 107 -16.26 -6.89 20.71
N TYR A 108 -16.92 -5.74 20.65
CA TYR A 108 -18.26 -5.66 20.07
C TYR A 108 -18.22 -5.48 18.55
N PRO A 109 -19.19 -6.02 17.78
CA PRO A 109 -20.22 -6.98 18.20
C PRO A 109 -19.62 -8.33 18.64
N LEU A 110 -20.22 -9.00 19.63
CA LEU A 110 -19.74 -10.29 20.15
C LEU A 110 -19.87 -11.41 19.10
N LEU A 111 -19.10 -12.49 19.27
CA LEU A 111 -19.20 -13.72 18.47
C LEU A 111 -20.29 -14.67 18.95
N GLU A 112 -20.92 -14.38 20.08
CA GLU A 112 -21.96 -15.22 20.67
C GLU A 112 -23.27 -14.44 20.76
N GLU A 113 -24.35 -15.05 20.28
CA GLU A 113 -25.71 -14.56 20.46
C GLU A 113 -26.54 -15.66 21.13
N TYR A 114 -27.18 -15.34 22.26
CA TYR A 114 -27.99 -16.30 23.04
C TYR A 114 -27.27 -17.62 23.43
N GLY A 115 -25.93 -17.60 23.55
CA GLY A 115 -25.12 -18.77 23.90
C GLY A 115 -24.73 -19.66 22.70
N GLU A 116 -25.04 -19.23 21.48
CA GLU A 116 -24.59 -19.87 20.25
C GLU A 116 -23.53 -19.00 19.56
N THR A 117 -22.48 -19.63 19.03
CA THR A 117 -21.45 -18.92 18.26
C THR A 117 -22.03 -18.49 16.92
N ASP A 118 -22.18 -17.17 16.74
CA ASP A 118 -22.60 -16.52 15.51
C ASP A 118 -21.66 -15.33 15.18
N PRO A 119 -20.66 -15.51 14.30
CA PRO A 119 -19.75 -14.43 13.92
C PRO A 119 -20.39 -13.41 12.95
N PHE A 120 -21.63 -13.62 12.51
CA PHE A 120 -22.25 -12.86 11.42
C PHE A 120 -22.25 -11.35 11.66
N TYR A 121 -22.65 -10.90 12.86
CA TYR A 121 -22.68 -9.46 13.18
C TYR A 121 -21.29 -8.83 13.15
N ARG A 122 -20.26 -9.56 13.57
CA ARG A 122 -18.88 -9.08 13.51
C ARG A 122 -18.36 -9.05 12.08
N ILE A 123 -18.64 -10.08 11.28
CA ILE A 123 -18.33 -10.09 9.84
C ILE A 123 -18.99 -8.89 9.16
N ASN A 124 -20.26 -8.62 9.48
CA ASN A 124 -20.98 -7.47 8.94
C ASN A 124 -20.36 -6.13 9.35
N ALA A 125 -19.89 -5.99 10.60
CA ALA A 125 -19.15 -4.80 11.01
C ALA A 125 -17.82 -4.66 10.22
N LEU A 126 -17.07 -5.75 10.07
CA LEU A 126 -15.81 -5.79 9.32
C LEU A 126 -15.99 -5.55 7.82
N ALA A 127 -17.18 -5.76 7.26
CA ALA A 127 -17.51 -5.42 5.87
C ALA A 127 -17.29 -3.92 5.56
N GLY A 128 -17.21 -3.05 6.59
CA GLY A 128 -16.77 -1.66 6.45
C GLY A 128 -15.34 -1.48 5.92
N LEU A 129 -14.51 -2.54 5.91
CA LEU A 129 -13.18 -2.55 5.28
C LEU A 129 -13.20 -3.09 3.84
N SER A 130 -14.35 -3.58 3.35
CA SER A 130 -14.44 -4.18 2.02
C SER A 130 -14.23 -3.18 0.89
N ASP A 131 -13.90 -3.69 -0.30
CA ASP A 131 -13.64 -2.91 -1.51
C ASP A 131 -14.81 -2.00 -1.93
N LYS A 132 -16.04 -2.41 -1.59
CA LYS A 132 -17.28 -1.70 -1.94
C LYS A 132 -17.73 -0.71 -0.87
N SER A 133 -17.04 -0.64 0.27
CA SER A 133 -17.41 0.25 1.37
C SER A 133 -17.13 1.73 1.04
N ASP A 134 -17.91 2.64 1.64
CA ASP A 134 -17.68 4.08 1.52
C ASP A 134 -16.33 4.50 2.10
N LEU A 135 -15.84 3.77 3.11
CA LEU A 135 -14.51 3.96 3.68
C LEU A 135 -13.42 3.69 2.62
N THR A 136 -13.49 2.55 1.94
CA THR A 136 -12.54 2.23 0.87
C THR A 136 -12.61 3.22 -0.29
N VAL A 137 -13.82 3.69 -0.64
CA VAL A 137 -13.99 4.77 -1.63
C VAL A 137 -13.29 6.06 -1.16
N ALA A 138 -13.41 6.42 0.12
CA ALA A 138 -12.72 7.57 0.68
C ALA A 138 -11.19 7.44 0.61
N VAL A 139 -10.65 6.27 0.95
CA VAL A 139 -9.21 5.97 0.89
C VAL A 139 -8.69 6.05 -0.55
N ARG A 140 -9.39 5.45 -1.51
CA ARG A 140 -8.99 5.46 -2.92
C ARG A 140 -8.95 6.88 -3.51
N ASN A 141 -9.85 7.75 -3.07
CA ASN A 141 -9.90 9.15 -3.51
C ASN A 141 -9.02 10.09 -2.67
N ALA A 142 -8.41 9.61 -1.58
CA ALA A 142 -7.54 10.42 -0.76
C ALA A 142 -6.26 10.81 -1.52
N SER A 143 -5.77 12.01 -1.22
CA SER A 143 -4.53 12.55 -1.76
C SER A 143 -3.33 11.67 -1.39
N LEU A 144 -2.57 11.24 -2.39
CA LEU A 144 -1.29 10.56 -2.19
C LEU A 144 -0.12 11.55 -2.20
N LEU A 145 -0.05 12.40 -3.23
CA LEU A 145 0.98 13.42 -3.39
C LEU A 145 0.35 14.78 -3.66
N ARG A 146 0.96 15.83 -3.12
CA ARG A 146 0.66 17.23 -3.44
C ARG A 146 1.97 17.97 -3.68
N SER A 147 2.12 18.56 -4.86
CA SER A 147 3.34 19.28 -5.23
C SER A 147 3.02 20.48 -6.12
N ASN A 148 3.39 21.68 -5.69
CA ASN A 148 3.26 22.92 -6.47
C ASN A 148 1.86 23.18 -7.06
N GLY A 149 0.80 22.76 -6.35
CA GLY A 149 -0.59 22.91 -6.80
C GLY A 149 -1.15 21.70 -7.55
N ASP A 150 -0.30 20.78 -7.98
CA ASP A 150 -0.70 19.49 -8.53
C ASP A 150 -1.04 18.51 -7.41
N GLU A 151 -1.97 17.61 -7.69
CA GLU A 151 -2.41 16.58 -6.76
C GLU A 151 -2.71 15.27 -7.51
N ILE A 152 -2.32 14.15 -6.91
CA ILE A 152 -2.74 12.83 -7.37
C ILE A 152 -3.36 12.03 -6.24
N SER A 153 -4.51 11.42 -6.53
CA SER A 153 -5.19 10.49 -5.62
C SER A 153 -4.50 9.13 -5.59
N LEU A 154 -4.73 8.35 -4.53
CA LEU A 154 -4.22 6.97 -4.45
C LEU A 154 -4.69 6.12 -5.65
N ARG A 155 -5.96 6.25 -6.05
CA ARG A 155 -6.54 5.54 -7.20
C ARG A 155 -5.86 5.93 -8.51
N ASP A 156 -5.63 7.22 -8.72
CA ASP A 156 -5.05 7.71 -9.98
C ASP A 156 -3.55 7.37 -10.06
N ALA A 157 -2.84 7.38 -8.93
CA ALA A 157 -1.48 6.87 -8.84
C ALA A 157 -1.42 5.38 -9.22
N GLN A 158 -2.32 4.56 -8.69
CA GLN A 158 -2.45 3.15 -9.07
C GLN A 158 -2.70 2.99 -10.58
N ALA A 159 -3.57 3.81 -11.18
CA ALA A 159 -3.89 3.75 -12.61
C ALA A 159 -2.71 4.17 -13.52
N LEU A 160 -1.85 5.09 -13.07
CA LEU A 160 -0.60 5.40 -13.78
C LEU A 160 0.43 4.27 -13.62
N LEU A 161 0.46 3.62 -12.45
CA LEU A 161 1.39 2.52 -12.14
C LEU A 161 1.01 1.17 -12.76
N ASP A 162 -0.24 0.93 -13.12
CA ASP A 162 -0.65 -0.27 -13.87
C ASP A 162 -0.83 -0.02 -15.38
N GLY A 163 -0.73 1.23 -15.82
CA GLY A 163 -0.86 1.63 -17.21
C GLY A 163 -2.30 1.76 -17.71
N SER A 164 -3.29 1.63 -16.82
CA SER A 164 -4.71 1.88 -17.15
C SER A 164 -4.98 3.33 -17.51
N LYS A 165 -4.14 4.26 -17.01
CA LYS A 165 -4.10 5.66 -17.43
C LYS A 165 -2.66 6.04 -17.78
N THR A 166 -2.53 6.94 -18.75
CA THR A 166 -1.23 7.54 -19.13
C THR A 166 -1.05 8.94 -18.54
N GLU A 167 -2.15 9.66 -18.32
CA GLU A 167 -2.17 11.04 -17.84
C GLU A 167 -3.30 11.26 -16.83
N CYS A 168 -3.12 12.25 -15.95
CA CYS A 168 -4.10 12.72 -14.98
C CYS A 168 -4.17 14.25 -15.08
N PRO A 169 -5.37 14.86 -15.29
CA PRO A 169 -5.49 16.31 -15.50
C PRO A 169 -4.88 17.15 -14.37
N ASP A 170 -5.08 16.73 -13.12
CA ASP A 170 -4.60 17.44 -11.92
C ASP A 170 -3.15 17.06 -11.53
N TYR A 171 -2.50 16.20 -12.33
CA TYR A 171 -1.13 15.74 -12.12
C TYR A 171 -0.40 15.52 -13.47
N PRO A 172 0.14 16.59 -14.08
CA PRO A 172 0.87 16.49 -15.34
C PRO A 172 2.20 15.76 -15.18
N GLY A 173 2.68 15.11 -16.24
CA GLY A 173 3.97 14.37 -16.24
C GLY A 173 3.84 12.86 -16.07
N GLY A 174 2.64 12.36 -15.78
CA GLY A 174 2.28 10.93 -15.88
C GLY A 174 3.14 10.00 -15.02
N ARG A 175 3.27 8.75 -15.47
CA ARG A 175 3.98 7.69 -14.74
C ARG A 175 5.45 8.01 -14.41
N PRO A 176 6.29 8.57 -15.31
CA PRO A 176 7.70 8.83 -15.00
C PRO A 176 7.88 9.79 -13.82
N ARG A 177 7.10 10.89 -13.79
CA ARG A 177 7.10 11.83 -12.67
C ARG A 177 6.64 11.17 -11.38
N LEU A 178 5.56 10.38 -11.44
CA LEU A 178 5.04 9.68 -10.28
C LEU A 178 6.09 8.76 -9.65
N ILE A 179 6.79 7.95 -10.44
CA ILE A 179 7.84 7.05 -9.93
C ILE A 179 8.94 7.85 -9.23
N ASP A 180 9.37 8.95 -9.83
CA ASP A 180 10.42 9.81 -9.27
C ASP A 180 9.98 10.48 -7.96
N GLU A 181 8.74 10.98 -7.86
CA GLU A 181 8.21 11.54 -6.60
C GLU A 181 8.00 10.46 -5.51
N LEU A 182 7.47 9.28 -5.85
CA LEU A 182 7.33 8.18 -4.90
C LEU A 182 8.69 7.69 -4.37
N ALA A 183 9.72 7.69 -5.22
CA ALA A 183 11.07 7.29 -4.85
C ALA A 183 11.76 8.26 -3.88
N ARG A 184 11.37 9.53 -3.85
CA ARG A 184 11.87 10.50 -2.85
C ARG A 184 11.39 10.13 -1.45
N GLY A 185 10.12 9.75 -1.34
CA GLY A 185 9.48 9.36 -0.07
C GLY A 185 9.42 10.50 0.95
N ASP A 186 9.31 11.75 0.49
CA ASP A 186 9.33 12.97 1.30
C ASP A 186 7.93 13.51 1.62
N GLN A 187 6.88 12.78 1.20
CA GLN A 187 5.49 13.19 1.33
C GLN A 187 4.75 12.32 2.35
N PRO A 188 3.92 12.91 3.24
CA PRO A 188 3.16 12.15 4.24
C PRO A 188 2.31 11.02 3.67
N GLY A 189 1.79 11.17 2.45
CA GLY A 189 1.00 10.12 1.79
C GLY A 189 1.82 8.88 1.42
N THR A 190 3.11 9.03 1.11
CA THR A 190 4.02 7.91 0.79
C THR A 190 4.37 7.09 2.03
N GLU A 191 4.64 7.75 3.16
CA GLU A 191 4.83 7.06 4.44
C GLU A 191 3.54 6.34 4.86
N ALA A 192 2.40 7.03 4.75
CA ALA A 192 1.12 6.46 5.12
C ALA A 192 0.75 5.23 4.28
N VAL A 193 0.95 5.23 2.96
CA VAL A 193 0.55 4.09 2.11
C VAL A 193 1.35 2.82 2.39
N ILE A 194 2.64 2.96 2.75
CA ILE A 194 3.48 1.82 3.17
C ILE A 194 2.88 1.19 4.44
N VAL A 195 2.63 2.01 5.45
CA VAL A 195 2.07 1.58 6.72
C VAL A 195 0.64 1.01 6.56
N ILE A 196 -0.18 1.60 5.70
CA ILE A 196 -1.52 1.09 5.37
C ILE A 196 -1.41 -0.32 4.77
N ASN A 197 -0.51 -0.54 3.82
CA ASN A 197 -0.32 -1.86 3.21
C ASN A 197 0.05 -2.92 4.25
N GLU A 198 1.01 -2.62 5.13
CA GLU A 198 1.41 -3.52 6.22
C GLU A 198 0.23 -3.86 7.16
N ARG A 199 -0.52 -2.84 7.59
CA ARG A 199 -1.65 -3.01 8.52
C ARG A 199 -2.81 -3.78 7.90
N LEU A 200 -3.13 -3.54 6.62
CA LEU A 200 -4.18 -4.28 5.92
C LEU A 200 -3.83 -5.76 5.76
N LEU A 201 -2.56 -6.07 5.46
CA LEU A 201 -2.09 -7.46 5.40
C LEU A 201 -2.18 -8.13 6.78
N ALA A 202 -1.73 -7.45 7.84
CA ALA A 202 -1.82 -7.97 9.21
C ALA A 202 -3.27 -8.19 9.67
N ILE A 203 -4.17 -7.24 9.40
CA ILE A 203 -5.60 -7.40 9.69
C ILE A 203 -6.18 -8.58 8.92
N ARG A 204 -5.89 -8.70 7.62
CA ARG A 204 -6.35 -9.84 6.83
C ARG A 204 -5.86 -11.17 7.40
N GLU A 205 -4.59 -11.26 7.77
CA GLU A 205 -4.02 -12.46 8.39
C GLU A 205 -4.72 -12.82 9.71
N LEU A 206 -4.93 -11.83 10.60
CA LEU A 206 -5.68 -12.04 11.85
C LEU A 206 -7.10 -12.55 11.58
N LEU A 207 -7.82 -11.91 10.66
CA LEU A 207 -9.20 -12.28 10.34
C LEU A 207 -9.27 -13.67 9.69
N THR A 208 -8.36 -14.02 8.78
CA THR A 208 -8.27 -15.37 8.22
C THR A 208 -8.01 -16.39 9.32
N GLY A 209 -7.14 -16.08 10.29
CA GLY A 209 -6.85 -16.94 11.43
C GLY A 209 -8.06 -17.19 12.33
N TYR A 210 -8.87 -16.16 12.60
CA TYR A 210 -10.02 -16.27 13.50
C TYR A 210 -11.31 -16.78 12.83
N LEU A 211 -11.57 -16.36 11.59
CA LEU A 211 -12.86 -16.57 10.91
C LEU A 211 -12.76 -17.49 9.68
N GLY A 212 -11.55 -17.86 9.27
CA GLY A 212 -11.29 -18.51 7.98
C GLY A 212 -11.52 -17.57 6.79
N GLU A 213 -11.16 -18.01 5.59
CA GLU A 213 -11.23 -17.19 4.36
C GLU A 213 -12.65 -16.66 4.07
N SER A 214 -13.71 -17.42 4.40
CA SER A 214 -15.10 -17.00 4.15
C SER A 214 -15.59 -15.87 5.07
N GLY A 215 -14.93 -15.63 6.19
CA GLY A 215 -15.30 -14.58 7.13
C GLY A 215 -14.49 -13.28 6.96
N VAL A 216 -13.54 -13.26 6.04
CA VAL A 216 -12.74 -12.06 5.74
C VAL A 216 -13.51 -11.16 4.75
N PRO A 217 -13.54 -9.83 4.95
CA PRO A 217 -14.11 -8.92 3.96
C PRO A 217 -13.40 -9.02 2.59
N GLU A 218 -14.14 -8.82 1.50
CA GLU A 218 -13.58 -8.68 0.14
C GLU A 218 -12.67 -7.44 0.09
N MET A 219 -11.35 -7.59 0.02
CA MET A 219 -10.37 -6.49 0.14
C MET A 219 -9.28 -6.53 -0.95
N GLU A 220 -9.46 -7.38 -1.97
CA GLU A 220 -8.44 -7.69 -2.98
C GLU A 220 -8.04 -6.45 -3.80
N GLN A 221 -8.99 -5.60 -4.18
CA GLN A 221 -8.71 -4.40 -4.97
C GLN A 221 -8.00 -3.34 -4.15
N LEU A 222 -8.40 -3.15 -2.90
CA LEU A 222 -7.73 -2.25 -1.98
C LEU A 222 -6.29 -2.71 -1.74
N LEU A 223 -6.08 -3.99 -1.40
CA LEU A 223 -4.76 -4.58 -1.20
C LEU A 223 -3.88 -4.46 -2.45
N LYS A 224 -4.42 -4.72 -3.64
CA LYS A 224 -3.71 -4.50 -4.91
C LYS A 224 -3.31 -3.03 -5.09
N THR A 225 -4.22 -2.11 -4.79
CA THR A 225 -4.01 -0.67 -4.95
C THR A 225 -2.89 -0.17 -4.03
N VAL A 226 -3.01 -0.44 -2.72
CA VAL A 226 -2.02 0.00 -1.74
C VAL A 226 -0.70 -0.73 -1.91
N GLY A 227 -0.72 -2.03 -2.22
CA GLY A 227 0.48 -2.84 -2.41
C GLY A 227 1.31 -2.40 -3.62
N LEU A 228 0.67 -2.07 -4.74
CA LEU A 228 1.37 -1.56 -5.93
C LEU A 228 2.05 -0.21 -5.64
N VAL A 229 1.33 0.71 -4.99
CA VAL A 229 1.85 2.05 -4.67
C VAL A 229 2.93 1.98 -3.59
N ALA A 230 2.72 1.20 -2.53
CA ALA A 230 3.71 0.99 -1.47
C ALA A 230 5.00 0.35 -2.01
N SER A 231 4.88 -0.64 -2.90
CA SER A 231 6.04 -1.24 -3.57
C SER A 231 6.82 -0.20 -4.37
N ALA A 232 6.12 0.69 -5.10
CA ALA A 232 6.77 1.77 -5.86
C ALA A 232 7.50 2.78 -4.95
N CYS A 233 7.08 2.96 -3.69
CA CYS A 233 7.78 3.79 -2.71
C CYS A 233 9.05 3.09 -2.17
N GLN A 234 9.04 1.75 -2.05
CA GLN A 234 10.12 0.97 -1.42
C GLN A 234 11.24 0.54 -2.38
N VAL A 235 11.00 0.51 -3.70
CA VAL A 235 11.98 0.09 -4.71
C VAL A 235 13.29 0.90 -4.66
N THR A 236 13.31 2.06 -3.99
CA THR A 236 14.50 2.90 -3.83
C THR A 236 15.25 2.74 -2.51
N ASP A 237 14.75 2.02 -1.50
CA ASP A 237 15.39 1.94 -0.17
C ASP A 237 16.73 1.18 -0.17
N ILE A 238 16.98 0.35 -1.19
CA ILE A 238 18.31 -0.25 -1.44
C ILE A 238 19.38 0.83 -1.67
N SER A 239 18.99 2.00 -2.16
CA SER A 239 19.89 3.13 -2.37
C SER A 239 20.25 3.88 -1.08
N LYS A 240 19.42 3.78 -0.04
CA LYS A 240 19.62 4.41 1.29
C LYS A 240 20.36 3.50 2.28
N LEU A 241 20.46 2.20 2.01
CA LEU A 241 21.18 1.20 2.83
C LEU A 241 22.70 1.17 2.64
N LEU A 242 23.26 1.98 1.74
CA LEU A 242 24.72 2.18 1.67
C LEU A 242 25.10 3.27 2.69
N PRO A 243 25.90 2.96 3.72
CA PRO A 243 26.26 3.95 4.73
C PRO A 243 27.03 5.10 4.06
N ASN A 244 26.47 6.30 4.14
CA ASN A 244 27.15 7.55 3.82
C ASN A 244 28.44 7.61 4.66
N ARG A 245 29.58 7.39 4.00
CA ARG A 245 30.91 7.39 4.60
C ARG A 245 31.53 8.80 4.64
N ASP A 246 30.72 9.85 4.51
CA ASP A 246 31.18 11.23 4.37
C ASP A 246 31.11 12.06 5.67
N ALA A 247 30.77 11.46 6.82
CA ALA A 247 30.63 12.20 8.08
C ALA A 247 31.81 12.08 9.06
N GLN A 248 32.95 11.49 8.67
CA GLN A 248 34.14 11.41 9.54
C GLN A 248 35.44 11.67 8.77
N ALA A 249 35.63 12.88 8.27
CA ALA A 249 36.96 13.38 7.91
C ALA A 249 37.06 14.92 7.96
N GLU A 250 36.37 15.58 8.89
CA GLU A 250 36.74 16.94 9.29
C GLU A 250 37.51 16.87 10.61
N GLN A 251 38.83 16.62 10.53
CA GLN A 251 39.82 17.18 11.45
C GLN A 251 41.24 16.76 11.04
N HIS A 252 42.12 17.77 10.94
CA HIS A 252 43.58 17.74 10.82
C HIS A 252 44.21 17.46 9.43
N ALA A 253 44.61 18.54 8.75
CA ALA A 253 46.03 18.98 8.60
C ALA A 253 46.30 19.66 7.23
N GLU A 254 47.10 20.72 7.30
CA GLU A 254 47.56 21.64 6.24
C GLU A 254 48.46 21.01 5.14
N PRO A 255 48.78 21.75 4.05
CA PRO A 255 48.89 21.20 2.70
C PRO A 255 50.31 20.85 2.26
N GLN A 256 50.44 19.84 1.39
CA GLN A 256 51.63 19.64 0.56
C GLN A 256 51.26 19.24 -0.88
N PRO A 257 51.91 19.83 -1.90
CA PRO A 257 51.57 19.58 -3.29
C PRO A 257 52.36 18.37 -3.82
N ALA A 258 51.68 17.30 -4.18
CA ALA A 258 52.30 16.20 -4.91
C ALA A 258 51.30 15.56 -5.89
N ALA A 259 51.62 15.76 -7.17
CA ALA A 259 51.29 14.95 -8.35
C ALA A 259 49.88 14.32 -8.42
N ALA A 260 49.05 14.91 -9.28
CA ALA A 260 47.84 14.30 -9.79
C ALA A 260 48.13 12.91 -10.40
N GLN A 261 47.65 11.86 -9.75
CA GLN A 261 47.36 10.59 -10.41
C GLN A 261 45.95 10.67 -11.00
N PRO A 262 45.72 10.12 -12.21
CA PRO A 262 44.40 10.14 -12.82
C PRO A 262 43.45 9.26 -12.01
N VAL A 263 42.50 9.89 -11.33
CA VAL A 263 41.34 9.21 -10.73
C VAL A 263 40.57 8.58 -11.89
N GLN A 264 40.55 7.25 -11.95
CA GLN A 264 39.68 6.54 -12.88
C GLN A 264 38.22 6.93 -12.56
N PRO A 265 37.41 7.31 -13.56
CA PRO A 265 36.02 7.65 -13.31
C PRO A 265 35.32 6.39 -12.83
N VAL A 266 34.91 6.40 -11.55
CA VAL A 266 33.95 5.45 -11.04
C VAL A 266 32.67 5.71 -11.81
N THR A 267 32.36 4.82 -12.75
CA THR A 267 31.17 4.91 -13.57
C THR A 267 29.98 4.68 -12.64
N ASP A 268 29.26 5.76 -12.34
CA ASP A 268 28.02 5.69 -11.60
C ASP A 268 27.04 4.84 -12.41
N TRP A 269 26.73 3.63 -11.96
CA TRP A 269 25.89 2.67 -12.71
C TRP A 269 24.50 3.24 -13.01
N ARG A 270 24.04 4.21 -12.23
CA ARG A 270 22.80 4.99 -12.46
C ARG A 270 22.88 5.91 -13.69
N SER A 271 24.10 6.26 -14.12
CA SER A 271 24.37 7.08 -15.32
C SER A 271 24.66 6.24 -16.57
N VAL A 272 24.83 4.92 -16.44
CA VAL A 272 25.13 4.06 -17.60
C VAL A 272 23.83 3.73 -18.31
N GLN A 273 23.50 4.54 -19.31
CA GLN A 273 22.45 4.19 -20.27
C GLN A 273 22.92 3.02 -21.13
N VAL A 274 22.21 1.89 -21.05
CA VAL A 274 22.38 0.77 -21.97
C VAL A 274 21.79 1.18 -23.31
N THR A 275 22.64 1.63 -24.23
CA THR A 275 22.21 2.12 -25.55
C THR A 275 22.43 1.08 -26.64
N SER A 276 23.24 0.05 -26.37
CA SER A 276 23.51 -1.03 -27.30
C SER A 276 23.40 -2.41 -26.66
N ARG A 277 23.23 -3.41 -27.52
CA ARG A 277 23.21 -4.82 -27.11
C ARG A 277 24.55 -5.28 -26.53
N ALA A 278 25.65 -4.70 -26.99
CA ALA A 278 26.98 -4.96 -26.45
C ALA A 278 27.11 -4.45 -25.00
N ASP A 279 26.53 -3.28 -24.69
CA ASP A 279 26.51 -2.73 -23.33
C ASP A 279 25.72 -3.65 -22.39
N ALA A 280 24.58 -4.17 -22.85
CA ALA A 280 23.76 -5.12 -22.10
C ALA A 280 24.53 -6.42 -21.80
N GLN A 281 25.23 -6.98 -22.79
CA GLN A 281 26.06 -8.18 -22.61
C GLN A 281 27.18 -7.95 -21.60
N LEU A 282 27.83 -6.78 -21.64
CA LEU A 282 28.91 -6.42 -20.72
C LEU A 282 28.41 -6.27 -19.27
N MET A 283 27.21 -5.71 -19.07
CA MET A 283 26.61 -5.61 -17.73
C MET A 283 26.21 -6.97 -17.17
N LEU A 284 25.62 -7.84 -18.01
CA LEU A 284 25.30 -9.21 -17.63
C LEU A 284 26.57 -9.99 -17.24
N GLU A 285 27.68 -9.78 -17.94
CA GLU A 285 28.95 -10.42 -17.61
C GLU A 285 29.52 -9.93 -16.26
N LYS A 286 29.41 -8.62 -15.97
CA LYS A 286 29.77 -8.07 -14.66
C LYS A 286 28.91 -8.64 -13.53
N ALA A 287 27.61 -8.77 -13.74
CA ALA A 287 26.70 -9.38 -12.77
C ALA A 287 27.05 -10.86 -12.53
N LYS A 288 27.34 -11.62 -13.61
CA LYS A 288 27.76 -13.02 -13.53
C LYS A 288 29.03 -13.17 -12.68
N GLN A 289 30.03 -12.31 -12.89
CA GLN A 289 31.30 -12.33 -12.15
C GLN A 289 31.11 -12.02 -10.67
N TYR A 290 30.22 -11.07 -10.33
CA TYR A 290 29.87 -10.80 -8.94
C TYR A 290 29.32 -12.05 -8.24
N PHE A 291 28.29 -12.68 -8.80
CA PHE A 291 27.69 -13.86 -8.18
C PHE A 291 28.67 -15.04 -8.12
N ALA A 292 29.50 -15.23 -9.15
CA ALA A 292 30.52 -16.27 -9.13
C ALA A 292 31.58 -16.06 -8.02
N GLN A 293 31.88 -14.80 -7.68
CA GLN A 293 32.90 -14.45 -6.69
C GLN A 293 32.37 -14.41 -5.25
N TYR A 294 31.16 -13.88 -5.04
CA TYR A 294 30.62 -13.63 -3.71
C TYR A 294 29.53 -14.62 -3.29
N GLU A 295 28.87 -15.29 -4.24
CA GLU A 295 27.75 -16.20 -3.99
C GLU A 295 27.80 -17.47 -4.90
N PRO A 296 28.82 -18.32 -4.79
CA PRO A 296 29.09 -19.40 -5.75
C PRO A 296 28.00 -20.49 -5.81
N SER A 297 27.14 -20.60 -4.78
CA SER A 297 26.00 -21.53 -4.76
C SER A 297 24.70 -20.93 -5.33
N HIS A 298 24.69 -19.64 -5.69
CA HIS A 298 23.53 -18.96 -6.24
C HIS A 298 23.30 -19.40 -7.70
N PRO A 299 22.06 -19.66 -8.15
CA PRO A 299 21.79 -20.16 -9.51
C PRO A 299 21.94 -19.09 -10.61
N ALA A 300 22.08 -17.81 -10.23
CA ALA A 300 22.12 -16.68 -11.17
C ALA A 300 23.22 -16.78 -12.24
N PRO A 301 24.48 -17.19 -11.97
CA PRO A 301 25.50 -17.26 -13.01
C PRO A 301 25.12 -18.16 -14.19
N LEU A 302 24.51 -19.32 -13.89
CA LEU A 302 24.05 -20.28 -14.91
C LEU A 302 22.89 -19.71 -15.75
N MET A 303 21.99 -18.97 -15.11
CA MET A 303 20.84 -18.35 -15.78
C MET A 303 21.28 -17.16 -16.64
N ILE A 304 22.21 -16.34 -16.14
CA ILE A 304 22.79 -15.21 -16.89
C ILE A 304 23.54 -15.70 -18.12
N GLU A 305 24.36 -16.75 -17.97
CA GLU A 305 25.08 -17.37 -19.09
C GLU A 305 24.10 -17.93 -20.14
N ARG A 306 22.97 -18.48 -19.70
CA ARG A 306 21.91 -18.95 -20.62
C ARG A 306 21.25 -17.79 -21.35
N VAL A 307 20.93 -16.69 -20.66
CA VAL A 307 20.35 -15.49 -21.28
C VAL A 307 21.32 -14.83 -22.27
N GLN A 308 22.62 -14.78 -21.94
CA GLN A 308 23.65 -14.25 -22.84
C GLN A 308 23.71 -15.06 -24.15
N ARG A 309 23.71 -16.40 -24.08
CA ARG A 309 23.68 -17.28 -25.26
C ARG A 309 22.41 -17.12 -26.10
N LEU A 310 21.24 -17.09 -25.45
CA LEU A 310 19.96 -16.92 -26.15
C LEU A 310 19.84 -15.56 -26.83
N SER A 311 20.48 -14.52 -26.28
CA SER A 311 20.45 -13.18 -26.88
C SER A 311 20.97 -13.18 -28.32
N GLU A 312 21.94 -14.06 -28.65
CA GLU A 312 22.62 -14.17 -29.95
C GLU A 312 21.86 -14.96 -31.01
N LEU A 313 20.79 -15.64 -30.61
CA LEU A 313 19.99 -16.48 -31.49
C LEU A 313 18.80 -15.71 -32.05
N ASN A 314 18.35 -16.08 -33.26
CA ASN A 314 17.08 -15.60 -33.76
C ASN A 314 15.92 -16.32 -33.04
N PHE A 315 14.72 -15.74 -33.12
CA PHE A 315 13.55 -16.24 -32.40
C PHE A 315 13.26 -17.74 -32.65
N MET A 316 13.46 -18.24 -33.88
CA MET A 316 13.22 -19.65 -34.20
C MET A 316 14.26 -20.59 -33.56
N ASP A 317 15.51 -20.15 -33.48
CA ASP A 317 16.59 -20.89 -32.81
C ASP A 317 16.40 -20.88 -31.28
N ILE A 318 15.88 -19.80 -30.71
CA ILE A 318 15.49 -19.71 -29.29
C ILE A 318 14.37 -20.70 -28.95
N ILE A 319 13.33 -20.80 -29.79
CA ILE A 319 12.24 -21.75 -29.58
C ILE A 319 12.71 -23.20 -29.74
N ARG A 320 13.62 -23.48 -30.68
CA ARG A 320 14.26 -24.81 -30.82
C ARG A 320 15.07 -25.22 -29.59
N ASP A 321 15.72 -24.28 -28.91
CA ASP A 321 16.50 -24.54 -27.68
C ASP A 321 15.63 -24.68 -26.42
N LEU A 322 14.55 -23.88 -26.31
CA LEU A 322 13.68 -23.85 -25.13
C LEU A 322 12.55 -24.90 -25.14
N ALA A 323 11.97 -25.19 -26.30
CA ALA A 323 10.82 -26.07 -26.43
C ALA A 323 10.77 -26.70 -27.85
N PRO A 324 11.54 -27.78 -28.09
CA PRO A 324 11.65 -28.40 -29.42
C PRO A 324 10.30 -28.78 -30.04
N ASP A 325 9.34 -29.22 -29.22
CA ASP A 325 8.00 -29.62 -29.65
C ASP A 325 7.08 -28.45 -30.02
N GLY A 326 7.39 -27.22 -29.56
CA GLY A 326 6.63 -26.00 -29.85
C GLY A 326 6.90 -25.41 -31.24
N VAL A 327 8.01 -25.81 -31.87
CA VAL A 327 8.42 -25.37 -33.21
C VAL A 327 7.38 -25.79 -34.26
N ASN A 328 6.89 -27.04 -34.17
CA ASN A 328 5.91 -27.60 -35.11
C ASN A 328 4.54 -26.89 -35.02
N GLN A 329 4.17 -26.38 -33.84
CA GLN A 329 2.92 -25.62 -33.66
C GLN A 329 3.02 -24.20 -34.23
N LEU A 330 4.18 -23.56 -34.09
CA LEU A 330 4.42 -22.22 -34.64
C LEU A 330 4.55 -22.23 -36.17
N GLU A 331 5.18 -23.25 -36.76
CA GLU A 331 5.26 -23.42 -38.22
C GLU A 331 3.88 -23.61 -38.88
N ASN A 332 2.93 -24.24 -38.18
CA ASN A 332 1.55 -24.41 -38.64
C ASN A 332 0.71 -23.11 -38.56
N ILE A 333 1.05 -22.19 -37.64
CA ILE A 333 0.32 -20.94 -37.43
C ILE A 333 0.80 -19.82 -38.36
N PHE A 334 2.11 -19.73 -38.63
CA PHE A 334 2.68 -18.64 -39.43
C PHE A 334 2.97 -19.01 -40.88
N GLY A 335 2.89 -20.29 -41.26
CA GLY A 335 3.20 -20.80 -42.59
C GLY A 335 4.71 -20.77 -42.88
N ARG A 336 5.19 -21.73 -43.69
CA ARG A 336 6.60 -21.81 -44.08
C ARG A 336 7.02 -20.54 -44.82
N ARG A 337 8.05 -19.85 -44.33
CA ARG A 337 8.86 -18.95 -45.14
C ARG A 337 9.88 -19.80 -45.88
N GLU A 338 9.85 -19.76 -47.22
CA GLU A 338 10.91 -20.33 -48.07
C GLU A 338 12.28 -19.69 -47.79
#